data_AF-A0A1I1EEE7-F1
#
_entry.id   AF-A0A1I1EEE7-F1
#
_cell.length_a   1.000
_cell.length_b   1.000
_cell.length_c   1.000
_cell.angle_alpha   90.00
_cell.angle_beta   90.00
_cell.angle_gamma   90.00
#
_symmetry.space_group_name_H-M   'P 1'
#
loop_
_entity.id
_entity.type
_entity.pdbx_description
1 polymer ?
#
loop_
_entity_poly.entity_id
_entity_poly.type
_entity_poly.pdbx_seq_one_letter_code
_entity_poly.pdbx_strand_id
1 'polypeptide(L)' 'MRYIVTAIWSAFFGLILGYLVGQMTSVTFNPAMSALVTVIIGELAVVVVPALSKDSQTAQ' A
#
# COMPACT_ATOMS: atom_id res chain seq x y z
N MET A 1 11.61 7.80 11.03
CA MET A 1 11.90 8.10 9.61
C MET A 1 11.25 7.08 8.66
N ARG A 2 11.50 5.77 8.79
CA ARG A 2 11.01 4.73 7.85
C ARG A 2 9.49 4.75 7.60
N TYR A 3 8.67 4.79 8.65
CA TYR A 3 7.21 4.71 8.51
C TYR A 3 6.61 5.93 7.80
N ILE A 4 7.08 7.15 8.13
CA ILE A 4 6.65 8.40 7.48
C ILE A 4 6.97 8.39 5.98
N VAL A 5 8.18 7.98 5.60
CA VAL A 5 8.57 7.89 4.19
C VAL A 5 7.70 6.86 3.47
N THR A 6 7.42 5.72 4.10
CA THR A 6 6.58 4.67 3.51
C THR A 6 5.12 5.14 3.36
N ALA A 7 4.59 5.87 4.33
CA ALA A 7 3.24 6.43 4.27
C ALA A 7 3.11 7.44 3.12
N ILE A 8 4.09 8.34 2.95
CA ILE A 8 4.10 9.31 1.85
C ILE A 8 4.12 8.59 0.49
N TRP A 9 5.03 7.63 0.32
CA TRP A 9 5.12 6.87 -0.93
C TRP A 9 3.88 6.01 -1.20
N SER A 10 3.28 5.41 -0.17
CA SER A 10 2.06 4.61 -0.30
C SER A 10 0.84 5.46 -0.69
N ALA A 11 0.76 6.70 -0.19
CA ALA A 11 -0.28 7.64 -0.58
C ALA A 11 -0.16 8.05 -2.05
N PHE A 12 1.05 8.43 -2.50
CA PHE A 12 1.29 8.78 -3.91
C PHE A 12 1.01 7.62 -4.85
N PHE A 13 1.46 6.41 -4.51
CA PHE A 13 1.25 5.22 -5.32
C PHE A 13 -0.25 4.87 -5.42
N GLY A 14 -0.99 5.00 -4.33
CA GLY A 14 -2.43 4.77 -4.32
C GLY A 14 -3.25 5.79 -5.09
N LEU A 15 -2.82 7.04 -5.14
CA LEU A 15 -3.45 8.06 -5.99
C LEU A 15 -3.27 7.73 -7.48
N ILE A 16 -2.06 7.32 -7.88
CA ILE A 16 -1.76 6.95 -9.27
C ILE A 16 -2.53 5.68 -9.66
N LEU A 17 -2.45 4.63 -8.84
CA LEU A 17 -3.16 3.37 -9.12
C LEU A 17 -4.68 3.54 -9.07
N GLY A 18 -5.21 4.26 -8.08
CA GLY A 18 -6.64 4.51 -7.96
C GLY A 18 -7.18 5.27 -9.16
N TYR A 19 -6.44 6.25 -9.68
CA TYR A 19 -6.81 6.97 -10.90
C TYR A 19 -6.82 6.04 -12.12
N LEU A 20 -5.76 5.25 -12.31
CA LEU A 20 -5.67 4.30 -13.42
C LEU A 20 -6.81 3.28 -13.40
N VAL A 21 -7.09 2.69 -12.23
CA VAL A 21 -8.20 1.73 -12.06
C VAL A 21 -9.54 2.40 -12.33
N GLY A 22 -9.76 3.64 -11.87
CA GLY A 22 -10.96 4.40 -12.17
C GLY A 22 -11.20 4.57 -13.66
N GLN A 23 -10.14 4.88 -14.43
CA GLN A 23 -10.21 4.99 -15.89
C GLN A 23 -10.51 3.63 -16.56
N MET A 24 -9.96 2.53 -16.05
CA MET A 24 -10.16 1.20 -16.63
C MET A 24 -11.54 0.60 -16.30
N THR A 25 -12.10 0.95 -15.15
CA THR A 25 -13.34 0.34 -14.63
C THR A 25 -14.56 1.25 -14.77
N SER A 26 -14.37 2.50 -15.24
CA SER A 26 -15.41 3.54 -15.28
C SER A 26 -16.04 3.85 -13.90
N VAL A 27 -15.36 3.48 -12.82
CA VAL A 27 -15.77 3.81 -11.44
C VAL A 27 -15.30 5.23 -11.09
N THR A 28 -16.12 5.98 -10.36
CA THR A 28 -15.75 7.31 -9.88
C THR A 28 -14.53 7.22 -8.97
N PHE A 29 -13.42 7.83 -9.42
CA PHE A 29 -12.19 7.90 -8.64
C PHE A 29 -12.36 8.86 -7.45
N ASN A 30 -12.13 8.35 -6.24
CA ASN A 30 -12.07 9.15 -5.02
C ASN A 30 -10.63 9.19 -4.50
N PRO A 31 -9.89 10.30 -4.70
CA PRO A 31 -8.48 10.37 -4.36
C PRO A 31 -8.23 10.23 -2.85
N ALA A 32 -9.13 10.74 -2.01
CA ALA A 32 -8.99 10.66 -0.56
C ALA A 32 -9.12 9.21 -0.06
N MET A 33 -10.11 8.47 -0.55
CA MET A 33 -10.26 7.05 -0.20
C MET A 33 -9.10 6.21 -0.72
N SER A 34 -8.68 6.42 -1.97
CA SER A 34 -7.58 5.65 -2.57
C SER A 34 -6.28 5.83 -1.79
N ALA A 35 -5.93 7.07 -1.41
CA ALA A 35 -4.74 7.34 -0.61
C ALA A 35 -4.81 6.70 0.79
N LEU A 36 -5.97 6.77 1.45
CA LEU A 36 -6.15 6.26 2.81
C LEU A 36 -6.01 4.72 2.84
N VAL A 37 -6.66 4.03 1.89
CA VAL A 37 -6.61 2.57 1.77
C VAL A 37 -5.19 2.08 1.47
N THR A 38 -4.47 2.72 0.54
CA THR A 38 -3.10 2.28 0.23
C THR A 38 -2.10 2.59 1.33
N VAL A 39 -2.27 3.66 2.10
CA VAL A 39 -1.43 3.91 3.28
C VAL A 39 -1.61 2.81 4.32
N ILE A 40 -2.86 2.44 4.63
CA ILE A 40 -3.15 1.35 5.58
C ILE A 40 -2.53 0.03 5.10
N ILE A 41 -2.74 -0.33 3.83
CA ILE A 41 -2.19 -1.57 3.26
C ILE A 41 -0.67 -1.54 3.21
N GLY A 42 -0.07 -0.41 2.80
CA GLY A 42 1.37 -0.23 2.74
C GLY A 42 2.03 -0.37 4.12
N GLU A 43 1.41 0.16 5.16
CA GLU A 43 1.91 0.06 6.52
C GLU A 43 1.75 -1.36 7.10
N LEU A 44 0.62 -2.02 6.81
CA LEU A 44 0.43 -3.45 7.13
C LEU A 44 1.47 -4.33 6.44
N ALA A 45 1.79 -4.08 5.16
CA ALA A 45 2.78 -4.86 4.43
C ALA A 45 4.18 -4.77 5.07
N VAL A 46 4.57 -3.60 5.61
CA VAL A 46 5.86 -3.44 6.30
C VAL A 46 5.96 -4.29 7.58
N VAL A 47 4.83 -4.58 8.24
CA VAL A 47 4.80 -5.40 9.46
C VAL A 47 4.62 -6.89 9.13
N VAL A 48 3.69 -7.19 8.23
CA VAL A 48 3.29 -8.56 7.89
C VAL A 48 4.36 -9.25 7.04
N VAL A 49 4.95 -8.59 6.05
CA VAL A 49 5.93 -9.23 5.16
C VAL A 49 7.15 -9.75 5.93
N PRO A 50 7.82 -8.97 6.80
CA PRO A 50 8.94 -9.48 7.58
C PRO A 50 8.53 -10.55 8.60
N ALA A 51 7.29 -10.49 9.13
CA ALA A 51 6.77 -11.51 10.03
C ALA A 51 6.58 -12.85 9.30
N LEU A 52 6.01 -12.83 8.10
CA LEU A 52 5.84 -14.02 7.26
C LEU A 52 7.18 -14.56 6.72
N SER A 53 8.13 -13.68 6.38
CA SER A 53 9.45 -14.10 5.87
C SER A 53 10.36 -14.75 6.92
N LYS A 54 10.09 -14.58 8.22
CA LYS A 54 10.87 -15.22 9.29
C LYS A 54 10.60 -16.72 9.43
N ASP A 55 9.38 -17.17 9.15
CA ASP A 55 9.05 -18.61 9.14
C ASP A 55 9.78 -19.35 8.03
N SER A 56 10.12 -18.69 6.92
CA SER A 56 10.91 -19.31 5.85
C SER A 56 12.41 -19.45 6.13
N GLN A 57 12.96 -18.80 7.16
CA GLN A 57 14.40 -18.89 7.50
C GLN A 57 14.73 -19.87 8.63
N THR A 58 13.74 -20.41 9.34
CA THR A 58 13.95 -21.38 10.44
C THR A 58 13.92 -22.85 9.97
N ALA A 59 13.80 -23.10 8.66
CA ALA A 59 13.83 -24.43 8.04
C ALA A 59 15.11 -24.73 7.25
N GLN A 60 16.24 -24.09 7.59
CA GLN A 60 17.58 -24.46 7.10
C GLN A 60 18.55 -24.71 8.25
#